data_AF-A0ABD5SUF0-F1
#
_entry.id   AF-A0ABD5SUF0-F1
#
_cell.length_a   1.000
_cell.length_b   1.000
_cell.length_c   1.000
_cell.angle_alpha   90.00
_cell.angle_beta   90.00
_cell.angle_gamma   90.00
#
_symmetry.space_group_name_H-M   'P 1'
#
loop_
_entity.id
_entity.type
_entity.pdbx_description
1 polymer ?
#
loop_
_entity_poly.entity_id
_entity_poly.type
_entity_poly.pdbx_seq_one_letter_code
_entity_poly.pdbx_strand_id
1 'polypeptide(L)'
;DAETPCSRIRAALRESSVEWAVLTNGRRWRLYTGRTGHRLDAYYEIDLPTMLGTGDLEAFKYFYLFFRRDAFRDDAEGDCLLDDHYDRSAEFTREMGATLEENATDALESLARGFRRYPGNDLDDLSTDDLDVLYDASLVVLVRLLIAFAAERRGRRSTEPSGERRDGESDTGPAEPATLRSIARSIAAEFDGSNPSYSDRAVDLWSRLEEVGSPIGRRSRSDELPSVPIANGRPFRTDPAGDDSPVARFLETHRVGDASLATAIDLLARRRADGGGSKPFIDYSPLDGRRLGEIYEGLLEYRL
;
A
#
# COMPACT_ATOMS: atom_id res chain seq x y z
N ASP A 1 -6.60 37.17 -8.46
CA ASP A 1 -5.82 36.00 -8.00
C ASP A 1 -4.62 35.78 -8.88
N ALA A 2 -3.43 35.73 -8.30
CA ALA A 2 -2.19 35.54 -9.06
C ALA A 2 -2.10 34.08 -9.53
N GLU A 3 -2.08 33.87 -10.86
CA GLU A 3 -1.79 32.55 -11.42
C GLU A 3 -0.43 32.04 -10.93
N THR A 4 -0.43 30.86 -10.34
CA THR A 4 0.82 30.20 -9.92
C THR A 4 1.58 29.68 -11.15
N PRO A 5 2.92 29.59 -11.14
CA PRO A 5 3.68 29.00 -12.24
C PRO A 5 3.20 27.60 -12.66
N CYS A 6 2.72 26.81 -11.68
CA CYS A 6 2.13 25.50 -11.92
C CYS A 6 0.80 25.56 -12.68
N SER A 7 -0.05 26.58 -12.46
CA SER A 7 -1.29 26.72 -13.24
C SER A 7 -1.00 27.12 -14.68
N ARG A 8 0.00 27.98 -14.90
CA ARG A 8 0.42 28.44 -16.23
C ARG A 8 1.00 27.33 -17.11
N ILE A 9 1.91 26.50 -16.58
CA ILE A 9 2.48 25.39 -17.37
C ILE A 9 1.42 24.37 -17.78
N ARG A 10 0.39 24.18 -16.95
CA ARG A 10 -0.75 23.30 -17.26
C ARG A 10 -1.74 23.89 -18.25
N ALA A 11 -1.94 25.21 -18.24
CA ALA A 11 -2.69 25.88 -19.29
C ALA A 11 -1.96 25.70 -20.63
N ALA A 12 -0.64 25.94 -20.64
CA ALA A 12 0.20 25.74 -21.82
C ALA A 12 0.18 24.29 -22.33
N LEU A 13 0.28 23.28 -21.46
CA LEU A 13 0.17 21.87 -21.84
C LEU A 13 -1.21 21.48 -22.41
N ARG A 14 -2.28 22.17 -22.02
CA ARG A 14 -3.63 21.92 -22.55
C ARG A 14 -3.91 22.62 -23.87
N GLU A 15 -3.31 23.79 -24.06
CA GLU A 15 -3.49 24.63 -25.25
C GLU A 15 -2.50 24.27 -26.37
N SER A 16 -1.43 23.55 -26.05
CA SER A 16 -0.43 23.08 -27.01
C SER A 16 -0.56 21.59 -27.28
N SER A 17 -0.02 21.13 -28.41
CA SER A 17 0.13 19.71 -28.74
C SER A 17 1.40 19.09 -28.13
N VAL A 18 1.97 19.71 -27.09
CA VAL A 18 3.23 19.26 -26.47
C VAL A 18 2.90 18.37 -25.30
N GLU A 19 3.41 17.14 -25.31
CA GLU A 19 3.14 16.15 -24.26
C GLU A 19 3.92 16.39 -22.97
N TRP A 20 5.12 16.97 -23.06
CA TRP A 20 6.05 17.11 -21.93
C TRP A 20 6.47 18.55 -21.68
N ALA A 21 6.50 18.96 -20.40
CA ALA A 21 6.98 20.29 -20.03
C ALA A 21 7.84 20.27 -18.77
N VAL A 22 8.87 21.12 -18.76
CA VAL A 22 9.78 21.27 -17.62
C VAL A 22 9.54 22.61 -16.93
N LEU A 23 9.32 22.57 -15.62
CA LEU A 23 9.28 23.76 -14.75
C LEU A 23 10.48 23.72 -13.81
N THR A 24 11.32 24.75 -13.85
CA THR A 24 12.49 24.82 -12.95
C THR A 24 12.73 26.24 -12.44
N ASN A 25 13.24 26.34 -11.21
CA ASN A 25 13.80 27.56 -10.63
C ASN A 25 15.33 27.45 -10.43
N GLY A 26 15.98 26.51 -11.12
CA GLY A 26 17.40 26.19 -10.96
C GLY A 26 17.71 25.25 -9.79
N ARG A 27 16.93 25.31 -8.70
CA ARG A 27 17.04 24.38 -7.56
C ARG A 27 16.18 23.14 -7.75
N ARG A 28 14.89 23.33 -8.02
CA ARG A 28 13.92 22.23 -8.23
C ARG A 28 13.59 22.13 -9.70
N TRP A 29 13.70 20.92 -10.24
CA TRP A 29 13.35 20.58 -11.61
C TRP A 29 12.13 19.68 -11.58
N ARG A 30 11.05 20.11 -12.23
CA ARG A 30 9.78 19.39 -12.29
C ARG A 30 9.46 19.01 -13.74
N LEU A 31 9.13 17.75 -13.95
CA LEU A 31 8.63 17.23 -15.22
C LEU A 31 7.13 17.00 -15.14
N TYR A 32 6.39 17.61 -16.07
CA TYR A 32 4.94 17.48 -16.23
C TYR A 32 4.61 16.78 -17.55
N THR A 33 3.51 16.02 -17.55
CA THR A 33 2.96 15.39 -18.76
C THR A 33 1.49 15.80 -18.96
N GLY A 34 1.09 16.02 -20.22
CA GLY A 34 -0.30 16.25 -20.63
C GLY A 34 -1.22 15.06 -20.33
N ARG A 35 -0.66 13.83 -20.31
CA ARG A 35 -1.39 12.57 -20.09
C ARG A 35 -2.04 12.45 -18.70
N THR A 36 -1.58 13.22 -17.71
CA THR A 36 -2.09 13.16 -16.32
C THR A 36 -3.40 13.94 -16.08
N GLY A 37 -3.96 14.57 -17.11
CA GLY A 37 -5.28 15.19 -17.07
C GLY A 37 -5.42 16.29 -16.01
N HIS A 38 -6.33 16.12 -15.04
CA HIS A 38 -6.72 17.16 -14.08
C HIS A 38 -5.85 17.27 -12.82
N ARG A 39 -4.94 16.32 -12.55
CA ARG A 39 -4.13 16.31 -11.31
C ARG A 39 -3.12 17.46 -11.25
N LEU A 40 -3.16 18.26 -10.18
CA LEU A 40 -2.24 19.39 -9.92
C LEU A 40 -0.90 18.94 -9.31
N ASP A 41 -0.88 17.74 -8.77
CA ASP A 41 0.15 17.12 -7.94
C ASP A 41 0.96 16.04 -8.68
N ALA A 42 0.62 15.73 -9.93
CA ALA A 42 1.28 14.71 -10.73
C ALA A 42 2.48 15.29 -11.50
N TYR A 43 3.65 15.30 -10.87
CA TYR A 43 4.92 15.68 -11.49
C TYR A 43 6.06 14.89 -10.89
N TYR A 44 7.13 14.72 -11.66
CA TYR A 44 8.40 14.20 -11.15
C TYR A 44 9.30 15.38 -10.76
N GLU A 45 9.74 15.46 -9.49
CA GLU A 45 10.57 16.56 -8.98
C GLU A 45 11.94 16.06 -8.49
N ILE A 46 13.00 16.81 -8.82
CA ILE A 46 14.34 16.64 -8.27
C ILE A 46 14.83 17.98 -7.67
N ASP A 47 15.33 17.96 -6.43
CA ASP A 47 16.12 19.05 -5.83
C ASP A 47 17.62 18.83 -6.15
N LEU A 48 18.09 19.54 -7.17
CA LEU A 48 19.42 19.34 -7.75
C LEU A 48 20.55 19.63 -6.74
N PRO A 49 20.54 20.74 -5.95
CA PRO A 49 21.56 20.98 -4.94
C PRO A 49 21.63 19.89 -3.86
N THR A 50 20.48 19.41 -3.38
CA THR A 50 20.43 18.35 -2.36
C THR A 50 21.04 17.07 -2.91
N MET A 51 20.65 16.69 -4.12
CA MET A 51 21.16 15.50 -4.81
C MET A 51 22.68 15.57 -5.08
N LEU A 52 23.20 16.73 -5.49
CA LEU A 52 24.65 16.91 -5.69
C LEU A 52 25.42 16.90 -4.35
N GLY A 53 24.81 17.44 -3.29
CA GLY A 53 25.42 17.48 -1.95
C GLY A 53 25.53 16.11 -1.28
N THR A 54 24.62 15.18 -1.57
CA THR A 54 24.67 13.80 -1.06
C THR A 54 25.63 12.91 -1.84
N GLY A 55 26.05 13.31 -3.05
CA GLY A 55 26.90 12.49 -3.92
C GLY A 55 26.20 11.25 -4.48
N ASP A 56 24.87 11.26 -4.53
CA ASP A 56 24.08 10.13 -5.05
C ASP A 56 24.16 10.07 -6.58
N LEU A 57 25.04 9.19 -7.07
CA LEU A 57 25.25 8.97 -8.50
C LEU A 57 23.99 8.42 -9.20
N GLU A 58 23.18 7.63 -8.50
CA GLU A 58 21.99 7.02 -9.08
C GLU A 58 20.92 8.09 -9.30
N ALA A 59 20.65 8.92 -8.30
CA ALA A 59 19.76 10.07 -8.44
C ALA A 59 20.22 11.04 -9.54
N PHE A 60 21.54 11.26 -9.68
CA PHE A 60 22.09 12.08 -10.77
C PHE A 60 21.83 11.47 -12.16
N LYS A 61 21.93 10.14 -12.30
CA LYS A 61 21.62 9.46 -13.58
C LYS A 61 20.16 9.71 -13.98
N TYR A 62 19.21 9.61 -13.05
CA TYR A 62 17.81 9.91 -13.32
C TYR A 62 17.61 11.37 -13.78
N PHE A 63 18.24 12.32 -13.08
CA PHE A 63 18.22 13.72 -13.52
C PHE A 63 18.75 13.87 -14.95
N TYR A 64 19.94 13.32 -15.23
CA TYR A 64 20.55 13.45 -16.55
C TYR A 64 19.71 12.79 -17.65
N LEU A 65 19.15 11.60 -17.39
CA LEU A 65 18.38 10.85 -18.38
C LEU A 65 17.04 11.51 -18.70
N PHE A 66 16.34 12.07 -17.70
CA PHE A 66 15.01 12.67 -17.90
C PHE A 66 15.03 14.15 -18.31
N PHE A 67 16.10 14.89 -18.02
CA PHE A 67 16.18 16.33 -18.33
C PHE A 67 17.14 16.69 -19.47
N ARG A 68 17.83 15.70 -20.08
CA ARG A 68 18.64 15.94 -21.28
C ARG A 68 17.76 16.13 -22.52
N ARG A 69 18.30 16.85 -23.53
CA ARG A 69 17.63 17.07 -24.82
C ARG A 69 17.13 15.77 -25.47
N ASP A 70 17.92 14.70 -25.40
CA ASP A 70 17.59 13.42 -26.04
C ASP A 70 16.39 12.72 -25.38
N ALA A 71 15.97 13.13 -24.18
CA ALA A 71 14.77 12.61 -23.55
C ALA A 71 13.48 13.06 -24.28
N PHE A 72 13.53 14.23 -24.92
CA PHE A 72 12.39 14.88 -25.59
C PHE A 72 12.45 14.77 -27.11
N ARG A 73 13.37 13.97 -27.65
CA ARG A 73 13.47 13.77 -29.10
C ARG A 73 12.64 12.57 -29.48
N ASP A 74 11.75 12.79 -30.42
CA ASP A 74 10.98 11.75 -31.06
C ASP A 74 11.91 10.81 -31.85
N ASP A 75 11.59 9.53 -31.81
CA ASP A 75 12.21 8.50 -32.62
C ASP A 75 11.55 8.40 -34.01
N ALA A 76 11.75 7.28 -34.71
CA ALA A 76 11.16 7.07 -36.03
C ALA A 76 9.64 6.83 -36.01
N GLU A 77 9.09 6.46 -34.85
CA GLU A 77 7.68 6.14 -34.63
C GLU A 77 6.91 7.35 -34.07
N GLY A 78 7.64 8.38 -33.65
CA GLY A 78 7.09 9.63 -33.13
C GLY A 78 7.02 9.70 -31.61
N ASP A 79 7.56 8.69 -30.92
CA ASP A 79 7.60 8.61 -29.47
C ASP A 79 8.97 9.06 -28.94
N CYS A 80 8.99 9.68 -27.76
CA CYS A 80 10.25 10.03 -27.10
C CYS A 80 10.56 9.08 -25.93
N LEU A 81 11.80 9.11 -25.45
CA LEU A 81 12.25 8.28 -24.32
C LEU A 81 11.36 8.46 -23.07
N LEU A 82 10.78 9.64 -22.86
CA LEU A 82 9.86 9.89 -21.75
C LEU A 82 8.52 9.17 -21.92
N ASP A 83 8.02 9.05 -23.15
CA ASP A 83 6.80 8.30 -23.47
C ASP A 83 7.01 6.81 -23.17
N ASP A 84 8.11 6.23 -23.64
CA ASP A 84 8.50 4.85 -23.35
C ASP A 84 8.56 4.56 -21.85
N HIS A 85 9.19 5.43 -21.08
CA HIS A 85 9.30 5.28 -19.63
C HIS A 85 7.96 5.48 -18.92
N TYR A 86 7.13 6.40 -19.40
CA TYR A 86 5.80 6.62 -18.86
C TYR A 86 4.90 5.40 -19.09
N ASP A 87 4.87 4.88 -20.32
CA ASP A 87 4.02 3.77 -20.69
C ASP A 87 4.45 2.47 -20.01
N ARG A 88 5.76 2.22 -19.93
CA ARG A 88 6.32 1.10 -19.14
C ARG A 88 6.02 1.23 -17.64
N SER A 89 6.05 2.44 -17.09
CA SER A 89 5.67 2.69 -15.70
C SER A 89 4.17 2.46 -15.46
N ALA A 90 3.33 2.89 -16.41
CA ALA A 90 1.88 2.69 -16.35
C ALA A 90 1.51 1.21 -16.48
N GLU A 91 2.18 0.47 -17.36
CA GLU A 91 2.05 -0.98 -17.51
C GLU A 91 2.49 -1.71 -16.24
N PHE A 92 3.68 -1.42 -15.72
CA PHE A 92 4.17 -2.00 -14.47
C PHE A 92 3.18 -1.76 -13.31
N THR A 93 2.60 -0.56 -13.21
CA THR A 93 1.61 -0.26 -12.17
C THR A 93 0.30 -1.04 -12.38
N ARG A 94 -0.13 -1.27 -13.63
CA ARG A 94 -1.30 -2.12 -13.94
C ARG A 94 -1.04 -3.57 -13.56
N GLU A 95 0.07 -4.15 -14.00
CA GLU A 95 0.46 -5.53 -13.69
C GLU A 95 0.59 -5.75 -12.19
N MET A 96 1.22 -4.80 -11.47
CA MET A 96 1.34 -4.86 -10.02
C MET A 96 -0.02 -4.74 -9.33
N GLY A 97 -0.95 -3.95 -9.87
CA GLY A 97 -2.33 -3.88 -9.40
C GLY A 97 -3.05 -5.22 -9.53
N ALA A 98 -3.00 -5.85 -10.71
CA ALA A 98 -3.61 -7.15 -10.96
C ALA A 98 -3.01 -8.26 -10.07
N THR A 99 -1.68 -8.28 -9.92
CA THR A 99 -0.99 -9.22 -9.02
C THR A 99 -1.45 -9.03 -7.56
N LEU A 100 -1.61 -7.78 -7.12
CA LEU A 100 -2.06 -7.48 -5.77
C LEU A 100 -3.53 -7.87 -5.56
N GLU A 101 -4.38 -7.72 -6.58
CA GLU A 101 -5.77 -8.17 -6.55
C GLU A 101 -5.87 -9.69 -6.39
N GLU A 102 -5.13 -10.46 -7.20
CA GLU A 102 -5.04 -11.91 -7.05
C GLU A 102 -4.57 -12.33 -5.65
N ASN A 103 -3.45 -11.74 -5.19
CA ASN A 103 -2.93 -12.02 -3.86
C ASN A 103 -3.90 -11.61 -2.73
N ALA A 104 -4.67 -10.54 -2.92
CA ALA A 104 -5.65 -10.08 -1.95
C ALA A 104 -6.85 -11.04 -1.86
N THR A 105 -7.29 -11.61 -2.98
CA THR A 105 -8.31 -12.66 -3.02
C THR A 105 -7.85 -13.91 -2.26
N ASP A 106 -6.62 -14.37 -2.50
CA ASP A 106 -6.04 -15.51 -1.78
C ASP A 106 -5.86 -15.21 -0.28
N ALA A 107 -5.47 -13.98 0.05
CA ALA A 107 -5.35 -13.53 1.43
C ALA A 107 -6.71 -13.48 2.12
N LEU A 108 -7.77 -13.07 1.41
CA LEU A 108 -9.14 -13.07 1.92
C LEU A 108 -9.61 -14.48 2.29
N GLU A 109 -9.39 -15.45 1.39
CA GLU A 109 -9.69 -16.86 1.66
C GLU A 109 -8.89 -17.38 2.86
N SER A 110 -7.61 -17.04 2.94
CA SER A 110 -6.75 -17.41 4.06
C SER A 110 -7.26 -16.83 5.39
N LEU A 111 -7.67 -15.56 5.42
CA LEU A 111 -8.24 -14.91 6.61
C LEU A 111 -9.54 -15.58 7.05
N ALA A 112 -10.48 -15.82 6.13
CA ALA A 112 -11.76 -16.48 6.43
C ALA A 112 -11.53 -17.90 6.99
N ARG A 113 -10.61 -18.65 6.38
CA ARG A 113 -10.17 -19.96 6.86
C ARG A 113 -9.52 -19.88 8.24
N GLY A 114 -8.71 -18.86 8.50
CA GLY A 114 -8.03 -18.66 9.77
C GLY A 114 -8.96 -18.32 10.92
N PHE A 115 -10.02 -17.56 10.68
CA PHE A 115 -11.10 -17.38 11.65
C PHE A 115 -11.77 -18.71 11.96
N ARG A 116 -12.10 -19.53 10.95
CA ARG A 116 -12.78 -20.81 11.16
C ARG A 116 -11.89 -21.85 11.87
N ARG A 117 -10.61 -21.93 11.52
CA ARG A 117 -9.69 -22.93 12.07
C ARG A 117 -9.22 -22.65 13.49
N TYR A 118 -9.28 -21.41 13.93
CA TYR A 118 -8.90 -21.07 15.30
C TYR A 118 -9.94 -21.63 16.28
N PRO A 119 -9.59 -22.63 17.13
CA PRO A 119 -10.58 -23.32 17.95
C PRO A 119 -11.29 -22.42 18.97
N GLY A 120 -10.69 -21.28 19.32
CA GLY A 120 -11.29 -20.32 20.26
C GLY A 120 -12.47 -19.54 19.69
N ASN A 121 -12.74 -19.63 18.38
CA ASN A 121 -13.86 -18.92 17.75
C ASN A 121 -15.15 -19.75 17.65
N ASP A 122 -15.07 -21.08 17.77
CA ASP A 122 -16.24 -21.99 17.72
C ASP A 122 -17.16 -21.77 16.49
N LEU A 123 -16.57 -21.74 15.29
CA LEU A 123 -17.25 -21.44 14.01
C LEU A 123 -17.45 -22.69 13.13
N ASP A 124 -17.60 -23.86 13.73
CA ASP A 124 -17.72 -25.11 12.97
C ASP A 124 -19.09 -25.26 12.28
N ASP A 125 -20.16 -24.72 12.90
CA ASP A 125 -21.55 -24.79 12.44
C ASP A 125 -22.11 -23.40 12.10
N LEU A 126 -21.65 -22.79 11.00
CA LEU A 126 -22.12 -21.47 10.54
C LEU A 126 -23.38 -21.55 9.69
N SER A 127 -24.33 -20.64 9.93
CA SER A 127 -25.44 -20.40 8.99
C SER A 127 -24.99 -19.57 7.78
N THR A 128 -25.81 -19.49 6.73
CA THR A 128 -25.52 -18.64 5.56
C THR A 128 -25.32 -17.18 5.95
N ASP A 129 -26.12 -16.67 6.89
CA ASP A 129 -25.98 -15.28 7.37
C ASP A 129 -24.68 -15.08 8.17
N ASP A 130 -24.19 -16.11 8.87
CA ASP A 130 -22.92 -16.04 9.59
C ASP A 130 -21.70 -16.12 8.64
N LEU A 131 -21.85 -16.80 7.50
CA LEU A 131 -20.84 -16.80 6.43
C LEU A 131 -20.66 -15.43 5.80
N ASP A 132 -21.76 -14.69 5.59
CA ASP A 132 -21.69 -13.31 5.10
C ASP A 132 -20.97 -12.39 6.10
N VAL A 133 -21.24 -12.56 7.41
CA VAL A 133 -20.55 -11.80 8.46
C VAL A 133 -19.07 -12.17 8.53
N LEU A 134 -18.72 -13.45 8.38
CA LEU A 134 -17.33 -13.92 8.33
C LEU A 134 -16.59 -13.34 7.12
N TYR A 135 -17.24 -13.31 5.96
CA TYR A 135 -16.71 -12.72 4.74
C TYR A 135 -16.43 -11.23 4.94
N ASP A 136 -17.43 -10.47 5.38
CA ASP A 136 -17.31 -9.03 5.61
C ASP A 136 -16.24 -8.72 6.66
N ALA A 137 -16.15 -9.51 7.74
CA ALA A 137 -15.12 -9.38 8.75
C ALA A 137 -13.71 -9.64 8.20
N SER A 138 -13.54 -10.68 7.39
CA SER A 138 -12.27 -11.01 6.73
C SER A 138 -11.86 -9.91 5.76
N LEU A 139 -12.81 -9.35 5.02
CA LEU A 139 -12.59 -8.24 4.11
C LEU A 139 -12.16 -6.97 4.87
N VAL A 140 -12.77 -6.66 6.01
CA VAL A 140 -12.35 -5.54 6.87
C VAL A 140 -10.88 -5.70 7.31
N VAL A 141 -10.47 -6.90 7.74
CA VAL A 141 -9.08 -7.16 8.13
C VAL A 141 -8.11 -6.99 6.95
N LEU A 142 -8.46 -7.54 5.78
CA LEU A 142 -7.68 -7.43 4.55
C LEU A 142 -7.46 -5.95 4.15
N VAL A 143 -8.53 -5.16 4.10
CA VAL A 143 -8.46 -3.75 3.73
C VAL A 143 -7.63 -2.95 4.74
N ARG A 144 -7.75 -3.25 6.04
CA ARG A 144 -6.91 -2.63 7.08
C ARG A 144 -5.43 -2.94 6.89
N LEU A 145 -5.08 -4.18 6.49
CA LEU A 145 -3.70 -4.55 6.16
C LEU A 145 -3.17 -3.77 4.95
N LEU A 146 -3.96 -3.67 3.87
CA LEU A 146 -3.58 -2.90 2.68
C LEU A 146 -3.33 -1.42 3.00
N ILE A 147 -4.23 -0.80 3.78
CA ILE A 147 -4.08 0.58 4.25
C ILE A 147 -2.83 0.72 5.11
N ALA A 148 -2.57 -0.23 6.01
CA ALA A 148 -1.39 -0.22 6.86
C ALA A 148 -0.09 -0.29 6.05
N PHE A 149 -0.01 -1.17 5.05
CA PHE A 149 1.14 -1.26 4.14
C PHE A 149 1.34 0.03 3.34
N ALA A 150 0.26 0.63 2.83
CA ALA A 150 0.33 1.90 2.10
C ALA A 150 0.72 3.08 3.01
N ALA A 151 0.23 3.13 4.25
CA ALA A 151 0.49 4.20 5.21
C ALA A 151 1.93 4.18 5.73
N GLU A 152 2.46 2.98 6.05
CA GLU A 152 3.84 2.82 6.52
C GLU A 152 4.84 3.29 5.46
N ARG A 153 4.57 3.03 4.17
CA ARG A 153 5.43 3.48 3.07
C ARG A 153 5.42 4.98 2.85
N ARG A 154 4.29 5.66 3.11
CA ARG A 154 4.17 7.12 2.99
C ARG A 154 4.82 7.87 4.16
N GLY A 155 5.46 7.17 5.11
CA GLY A 155 6.03 7.77 6.31
C GLY A 155 4.98 8.36 7.26
N ARG A 156 3.69 8.03 7.08
CA ARG A 156 2.57 8.61 7.83
C ARG A 156 2.33 7.95 9.19
N ARG A 157 3.30 7.21 9.71
CA ARG A 157 3.27 6.75 11.10
C ARG A 157 3.82 7.85 12.00
N SER A 158 2.99 8.87 12.20
CA SER A 158 3.17 9.80 13.31
C SER A 158 2.75 9.10 14.59
N THR A 159 3.72 8.58 15.32
CA THR A 159 3.61 8.49 16.77
C THR A 159 4.89 9.11 17.30
N GLU A 160 4.84 10.43 17.49
CA GLU A 160 5.80 11.07 18.39
C GLU A 160 5.62 10.44 19.78
N PRO A 161 6.69 10.08 20.48
CA PRO A 161 6.81 10.47 21.87
C PRO A 161 7.39 11.89 21.83
N SER A 162 6.56 12.90 22.08
CA SER A 162 7.07 14.17 22.58
C SER A 162 7.72 13.86 23.93
N GLY A 163 9.02 13.61 23.91
CA GLY A 163 9.82 13.25 25.08
C GLY A 163 11.22 13.75 24.85
N GLU A 164 11.57 14.78 25.61
CA GLU A 164 12.87 15.43 25.61
C GLU A 164 13.99 14.38 25.66
N ARG A 165 14.93 14.49 24.72
CA ARG A 165 16.17 13.72 24.74
C ARG A 165 16.93 14.10 26.01
N ARG A 166 16.97 13.18 26.97
CA ARG A 166 17.98 13.21 28.03
C ARG A 166 19.13 12.32 27.58
N ASP A 167 20.26 12.96 27.29
CA ASP A 167 21.52 12.30 27.01
C ASP A 167 21.94 11.45 28.23
N GLY A 168 22.07 10.14 28.02
CA GLY A 168 22.54 9.23 29.06
C GLY A 168 22.22 7.76 28.79
N GLU A 169 23.22 7.07 28.25
CA GLU A 169 23.56 5.68 28.58
C GLU A 169 22.92 4.50 27.79
N SER A 170 23.82 3.59 27.39
CA SER A 170 23.64 2.20 26.91
C SER A 170 23.58 1.96 25.39
N ASP A 171 24.63 1.27 24.93
CA ASP A 171 24.89 0.75 23.58
C ASP A 171 24.00 -0.48 23.26
N THR A 172 22.69 -0.27 23.26
CA THR A 172 21.72 -1.15 22.61
C THR A 172 20.78 -0.21 21.87
N GLY A 173 21.01 -0.05 20.57
CA GLY A 173 20.21 0.87 19.74
C GLY A 173 18.71 0.64 20.00
N PRO A 174 17.89 1.71 20.05
CA PRO A 174 16.47 1.57 20.33
C PRO A 174 15.88 0.52 19.40
N ALA A 175 15.29 -0.53 19.96
CA ALA A 175 14.59 -1.54 19.17
C ALA A 175 13.63 -0.80 18.26
N GLU A 176 13.81 -0.93 16.94
CA GLU A 176 12.92 -0.26 15.98
C GLU A 176 11.48 -0.59 16.37
N PRO A 177 10.58 0.40 16.45
CA PRO A 177 9.20 0.14 16.82
C PRO A 177 8.65 -0.92 15.86
N ALA A 178 8.02 -1.97 16.40
CA ALA A 178 7.49 -3.04 15.56
C ALA A 178 6.56 -2.44 14.49
N THR A 179 6.93 -2.61 13.23
CA THR A 179 6.16 -2.16 12.07
C THR A 179 5.53 -3.35 11.35
N LEU A 180 4.50 -3.10 10.54
CA LEU A 180 3.89 -4.17 9.76
C LEU A 180 4.93 -4.78 8.79
N ARG A 181 5.84 -3.97 8.24
CA ARG A 181 6.96 -4.50 7.43
C ARG A 181 7.94 -5.34 8.23
N SER A 182 8.20 -5.01 9.50
CA SER A 182 9.06 -5.85 10.34
C SER A 182 8.44 -7.22 10.60
N ILE A 183 7.11 -7.28 10.82
CA ILE A 183 6.34 -8.51 10.95
C ILE A 183 6.35 -9.30 9.64
N ALA A 184 6.11 -8.63 8.51
CA ALA A 184 6.15 -9.26 7.19
C ALA A 184 7.54 -9.82 6.86
N ARG A 185 8.62 -9.12 7.24
CA ARG A 185 9.99 -9.61 7.09
C ARG A 185 10.29 -10.83 7.95
N SER A 186 9.82 -10.88 9.20
CA SER A 186 9.98 -12.07 10.03
C SER A 186 9.22 -13.27 9.48
N ILE A 187 7.99 -13.06 8.99
CA ILE A 187 7.17 -14.11 8.37
C ILE A 187 7.86 -14.64 7.10
N ALA A 188 8.35 -13.74 6.25
CA ALA A 188 9.08 -14.11 5.04
C ALA A 188 10.32 -14.95 5.34
N ALA A 189 11.10 -14.58 6.36
CA ALA A 189 12.28 -15.32 6.79
C ALA A 189 11.94 -16.73 7.29
N GLU A 190 10.81 -16.90 7.99
CA GLU A 190 10.36 -18.24 8.42
C GLU A 190 9.83 -19.08 7.27
N PHE A 191 9.08 -18.49 6.33
CA PHE A 191 8.56 -19.20 5.16
C PHE A 191 9.65 -19.62 4.17
N ASP A 192 10.67 -18.78 3.99
CA ASP A 192 11.82 -19.11 3.16
C ASP A 192 12.79 -20.07 3.87
N GLY A 193 12.63 -20.25 5.19
CA GLY A 193 13.34 -21.23 6.00
C GLY A 193 12.79 -22.65 5.88
N SER A 194 13.45 -23.61 6.53
CA SER A 194 13.13 -25.03 6.38
C SER A 194 11.97 -25.53 7.26
N ASN A 195 11.42 -24.70 8.15
CA ASN A 195 10.38 -25.12 9.10
C ASN A 195 9.51 -23.93 9.58
N PRO A 196 8.40 -23.62 8.90
CA PRO A 196 7.49 -22.56 9.36
C PRO A 196 6.88 -22.93 10.72
N SER A 197 6.97 -22.03 11.70
CA SER A 197 6.55 -22.31 13.09
C SER A 197 5.09 -21.96 13.39
N TYR A 198 4.42 -21.25 12.48
CA TYR A 198 3.07 -20.73 12.69
C TYR A 198 2.02 -21.85 12.77
N SER A 199 1.10 -21.71 13.73
CA SER A 199 0.02 -22.64 13.97
C SER A 199 -1.31 -21.90 14.03
N ASP A 200 -2.36 -22.44 13.40
CA ASP A 200 -3.72 -21.90 13.51
C ASP A 200 -4.30 -22.02 14.94
N ARG A 201 -3.58 -22.62 15.89
CA ARG A 201 -3.97 -22.67 17.31
C ARG A 201 -3.42 -21.51 18.16
N ALA A 202 -2.46 -20.76 17.63
CA ALA A 202 -1.88 -19.58 18.29
C ALA A 202 -2.43 -18.30 17.65
N VAL A 203 -2.40 -17.19 18.40
CA VAL A 203 -2.88 -15.85 17.98
C VAL A 203 -1.87 -14.75 18.33
N ASP A 204 -0.59 -15.11 18.44
CA ASP A 204 0.49 -14.19 18.86
C ASP A 204 0.73 -13.11 17.79
N LEU A 205 0.57 -13.44 16.51
CA LEU A 205 0.65 -12.47 15.42
C LEU A 205 -0.53 -11.49 15.48
N TRP A 206 -1.73 -11.97 15.79
CA TRP A 206 -2.89 -11.10 15.94
C TRP A 206 -2.67 -10.07 17.05
N SER A 207 -2.24 -10.51 18.24
CA SER A 207 -1.94 -9.61 19.36
C SER A 207 -0.83 -8.62 19.00
N ARG A 208 0.22 -9.06 18.30
CA ARG A 208 1.27 -8.16 17.80
C ARG A 208 0.73 -7.09 16.85
N LEU A 209 -0.20 -7.43 15.95
CA LEU A 209 -0.82 -6.45 15.05
C LEU A 209 -1.67 -5.43 15.82
N GLU A 210 -2.35 -5.85 16.89
CA GLU A 210 -3.09 -4.98 17.80
C GLU A 210 -2.14 -4.01 18.55
N GLU A 211 -1.04 -4.51 19.11
CA GLU A 211 -0.03 -3.75 19.85
C GLU A 211 0.71 -2.74 18.98
N VAL A 212 1.02 -3.14 17.75
CA VAL A 212 1.71 -2.31 16.76
C VAL A 212 0.90 -1.05 16.44
N GLY A 213 -0.37 -0.95 16.85
CA GLY A 213 -1.23 0.19 16.50
C GLY A 213 -1.44 0.25 15.00
N SER A 214 -1.35 -0.90 14.33
CA SER A 214 -1.81 -1.05 12.96
C SER A 214 -3.30 -0.65 12.93
N PRO A 215 -3.82 -0.07 11.82
CA PRO A 215 -5.27 0.16 11.62
C PRO A 215 -6.17 -1.05 11.94
N ILE A 216 -5.56 -2.23 12.10
CA ILE A 216 -6.11 -3.50 12.59
C ILE A 216 -6.61 -3.41 14.04
N GLY A 217 -5.88 -2.75 14.94
CA GLY A 217 -6.07 -2.85 16.39
C GLY A 217 -6.88 -1.74 17.07
N ARG A 218 -6.84 -0.49 16.58
CA ARG A 218 -7.63 0.62 17.15
C ARG A 218 -7.92 1.71 16.14
N ARG A 219 -9.19 2.18 16.16
CA ARG A 219 -9.73 3.47 15.68
C ARG A 219 -8.80 4.21 14.74
N SER A 220 -8.83 3.84 13.46
CA SER A 220 -8.18 4.63 12.43
C SER A 220 -9.12 5.81 12.14
N ARG A 221 -8.70 7.05 12.42
CA ARG A 221 -9.52 8.24 12.15
C ARG A 221 -9.92 8.22 10.67
N SER A 222 -11.22 8.10 10.45
CA SER A 222 -11.90 7.83 9.18
C SER A 222 -11.86 8.97 8.16
N ASP A 223 -11.22 10.09 8.46
CA ASP A 223 -11.36 11.34 7.69
C ASP A 223 -10.55 11.38 6.37
N GLU A 224 -9.72 10.37 6.06
CA GLU A 224 -8.85 10.41 4.87
C GLU A 224 -9.01 9.24 3.89
N LEU A 225 -10.03 8.38 4.05
CA LEU A 225 -10.28 7.28 3.11
C LEU A 225 -11.26 7.71 2.01
N PRO A 226 -11.03 7.31 0.74
CA PRO A 226 -11.99 7.54 -0.33
C PRO A 226 -13.34 6.89 0.01
N SER A 227 -14.41 7.56 -0.43
CA SER A 227 -15.81 7.24 -0.14
C SER A 227 -16.12 5.74 -0.21
N VAL A 228 -16.77 5.25 0.84
CA VAL A 228 -17.22 3.87 1.07
C VAL A 228 -18.05 3.32 -0.11
N PRO A 229 -17.62 2.24 -0.79
CA PRO A 229 -18.46 1.51 -1.73
C PRO A 229 -19.37 0.51 -1.00
N ILE A 230 -20.39 0.01 -1.70
CA ILE A 230 -21.46 -0.84 -1.15
C ILE A 230 -21.09 -2.32 -1.31
N ALA A 231 -20.85 -3.02 -0.20
CA ALA A 231 -20.68 -4.47 -0.16
C ALA A 231 -22.04 -5.12 0.16
N ASN A 232 -22.50 -6.10 -0.62
CA ASN A 232 -23.72 -6.86 -0.32
C ASN A 232 -24.96 -5.99 0.01
N GLY A 233 -25.09 -4.84 -0.67
CA GLY A 233 -26.18 -3.88 -0.44
C GLY A 233 -26.02 -2.99 0.81
N ARG A 234 -24.90 -3.07 1.54
CA ARG A 234 -24.59 -2.26 2.72
C ARG A 234 -23.32 -1.41 2.50
N PRO A 235 -23.27 -0.17 3.02
CA PRO A 235 -22.05 0.62 2.98
C PRO A 235 -20.96 -0.05 3.81
N PHE A 236 -19.86 -0.43 3.17
CA PHE A 236 -18.75 -1.13 3.84
C PHE A 236 -17.92 -0.17 4.69
N ARG A 237 -17.80 -0.45 5.98
CA ARG A 237 -17.04 0.40 6.90
C ARG A 237 -15.76 -0.29 7.32
N THR A 238 -14.63 0.31 6.97
CA THR A 238 -13.29 -0.12 7.44
C THR A 238 -13.09 0.12 8.94
N ASP A 239 -13.86 1.05 9.52
CA ASP A 239 -13.97 1.26 10.96
C ASP A 239 -15.43 1.13 11.41
N PRO A 240 -15.91 -0.10 11.71
CA PRO A 240 -17.26 -0.31 12.17
C PRO A 240 -17.41 0.01 13.68
N ALA A 241 -16.37 0.48 14.36
CA ALA A 241 -16.40 0.82 15.78
C ALA A 241 -17.20 2.12 16.01
N GLY A 242 -18.49 1.96 16.29
CA GLY A 242 -19.40 3.07 16.57
C GLY A 242 -20.87 2.74 16.33
N ASP A 243 -21.13 1.73 15.49
CA ASP A 243 -22.46 1.11 15.33
C ASP A 243 -22.37 -0.36 15.75
N ASP A 244 -23.45 -0.87 16.36
CA ASP A 244 -23.67 -2.25 16.81
C ASP A 244 -23.74 -3.30 15.66
N SER A 245 -22.97 -3.07 14.59
CA SER A 245 -22.98 -3.91 13.39
C SER A 245 -22.49 -5.33 13.72
N PRO A 246 -23.07 -6.38 13.10
CA PRO A 246 -22.63 -7.76 13.29
C PRO A 246 -21.13 -7.96 13.07
N VAL A 247 -20.55 -7.25 12.09
CA VAL A 247 -19.13 -7.32 11.74
C VAL A 247 -18.23 -6.72 12.83
N ALA A 248 -18.61 -5.59 13.44
CA ALA A 248 -17.85 -5.00 14.54
C ALA A 248 -17.75 -5.96 15.72
N ARG A 249 -18.91 -6.52 16.11
CA ARG A 249 -19.01 -7.49 17.22
C ARG A 249 -18.20 -8.75 16.91
N PHE A 250 -18.26 -9.23 15.66
CA PHE A 250 -17.48 -10.38 15.23
C PHE A 250 -15.98 -10.15 15.38
N LEU A 251 -15.46 -8.99 14.96
CA LEU A 251 -14.03 -8.67 15.07
C LEU A 251 -13.57 -8.40 16.50
N GLU A 252 -14.46 -7.96 17.39
CA GLU A 252 -14.15 -7.81 18.81
C GLU A 252 -13.99 -9.16 19.51
N THR A 253 -14.82 -10.15 19.17
CA THR A 253 -14.85 -11.45 19.85
C THR A 253 -13.99 -12.53 19.21
N HIS A 254 -13.73 -12.46 17.91
CA HIS A 254 -13.02 -13.50 17.16
C HIS A 254 -11.59 -13.08 16.80
N ARG A 255 -10.72 -14.08 16.60
CA ARG A 255 -9.29 -13.90 16.29
C ARG A 255 -8.86 -14.82 15.14
N VAL A 256 -7.93 -14.38 14.30
CA VAL A 256 -7.40 -15.22 13.22
C VAL A 256 -6.19 -16.00 13.72
N GLY A 257 -6.16 -17.32 13.45
CA GLY A 257 -5.01 -18.15 13.77
C GLY A 257 -3.73 -17.73 13.03
N ASP A 258 -2.58 -17.90 13.69
CA ASP A 258 -1.30 -17.34 13.22
C ASP A 258 -0.86 -17.90 11.86
N ALA A 259 -1.09 -19.18 11.55
CA ALA A 259 -0.65 -19.73 10.26
C ALA A 259 -1.39 -19.09 9.08
N SER A 260 -2.71 -18.96 9.22
CA SER A 260 -3.56 -18.32 8.22
C SER A 260 -3.31 -16.81 8.12
N LEU A 261 -3.07 -16.14 9.25
CA LEU A 261 -2.73 -14.72 9.29
C LEU A 261 -1.34 -14.46 8.68
N ALA A 262 -0.35 -15.28 9.00
CA ALA A 262 0.99 -15.19 8.42
C ALA A 262 0.95 -15.35 6.90
N THR A 263 0.17 -16.32 6.41
CA THR A 263 -0.03 -16.55 4.97
C THR A 263 -0.67 -15.34 4.31
N ALA A 264 -1.72 -14.76 4.90
CA ALA A 264 -2.36 -13.56 4.37
C ALA A 264 -1.39 -12.36 4.33
N ILE A 265 -0.59 -12.15 5.39
CA ILE A 265 0.42 -11.09 5.42
C ILE A 265 1.51 -11.33 4.37
N ASP A 266 1.95 -12.56 4.15
CA ASP A 266 2.95 -12.90 3.14
C ASP A 266 2.47 -12.59 1.72
N LEU A 267 1.22 -12.98 1.41
CA LEU A 267 0.58 -12.72 0.12
C LEU A 267 0.48 -11.22 -0.19
N LEU A 268 0.18 -10.40 0.82
CA LEU A 268 0.11 -8.95 0.67
C LEU A 268 1.50 -8.31 0.67
N ALA A 269 2.47 -8.86 1.39
CA ALA A 269 3.79 -8.27 1.50
C ALA A 269 4.69 -8.56 0.29
N ARG A 270 4.55 -9.74 -0.34
CA ARG A 270 5.48 -10.23 -1.35
C ARG A 270 4.75 -10.69 -2.61
N ARG A 271 5.38 -10.47 -3.77
CA ARG A 271 4.92 -11.03 -5.04
C ARG A 271 5.25 -12.52 -5.10
N ARG A 272 4.42 -13.30 -5.79
CA ARG A 272 4.78 -14.69 -6.13
C ARG A 272 6.10 -14.67 -6.91
N ALA A 273 6.96 -15.65 -6.62
CA ALA A 273 8.24 -15.76 -7.31
C ALA A 273 8.02 -16.45 -8.66
N ASP A 274 8.34 -15.76 -9.76
CA ASP A 274 8.44 -16.39 -11.07
C ASP A 274 9.65 -17.33 -11.07
N GLY A 275 9.40 -18.64 -11.01
CA GLY A 275 10.44 -19.65 -11.18
C GLY A 275 11.28 -20.02 -9.94
N GLY A 276 10.74 -19.89 -8.72
CA GLY A 276 11.34 -20.46 -7.51
C GLY A 276 12.49 -19.67 -6.87
N GLY A 277 12.68 -18.41 -7.27
CA GLY A 277 13.56 -17.45 -6.58
C GLY A 277 12.94 -16.85 -5.32
N SER A 278 13.67 -15.94 -4.66
CA SER A 278 13.15 -15.19 -3.50
C SER A 278 12.00 -14.27 -3.94
N LYS A 279 10.89 -14.29 -3.21
CA LYS A 279 9.72 -13.46 -3.46
C LYS A 279 10.03 -11.98 -3.16
N PRO A 280 10.03 -11.06 -4.15
CA PRO A 280 10.31 -9.66 -3.88
C PRO A 280 9.15 -8.99 -3.14
N PHE A 281 9.46 -8.06 -2.23
CA PHE A 281 8.44 -7.27 -1.55
C PHE A 281 7.69 -6.34 -2.53
N ILE A 282 6.40 -6.16 -2.31
CA ILE A 282 5.55 -5.24 -3.07
C ILE A 282 5.85 -3.80 -2.63
N ASP A 283 6.09 -2.91 -3.60
CA ASP A 283 6.15 -1.46 -3.33
C ASP A 283 4.77 -0.85 -3.54
N TYR A 284 4.14 -0.43 -2.44
CA TYR A 284 2.83 0.23 -2.45
C TYR A 284 2.89 1.72 -2.89
N SER A 285 4.07 2.27 -3.18
CA SER A 285 4.23 3.68 -3.59
C SER A 285 3.45 4.08 -4.84
N PRO A 286 3.36 3.24 -5.90
CA PRO A 286 2.62 3.55 -7.12
C PRO A 286 1.09 3.42 -6.97
N LEU A 287 0.63 2.80 -5.86
CA LEU A 287 -0.78 2.60 -5.58
C LEU A 287 -1.33 3.83 -4.88
N ASP A 288 -2.00 4.68 -5.66
CA ASP A 288 -2.78 5.78 -5.12
C ASP A 288 -4.10 5.28 -4.49
N GLY A 289 -4.84 6.19 -3.84
CA GLY A 289 -6.11 5.85 -3.19
C GLY A 289 -7.17 5.33 -4.17
N ARG A 290 -7.05 5.65 -5.46
CA ARG A 290 -7.98 5.20 -6.50
C ARG A 290 -7.73 3.74 -6.87
N ARG A 291 -6.47 3.34 -7.12
CA ARG A 291 -6.14 1.94 -7.42
C ARG A 291 -6.45 1.00 -6.26
N LEU A 292 -6.27 1.46 -5.02
CA LEU A 292 -6.73 0.72 -3.84
C LEU A 292 -8.26 0.57 -3.83
N GLY A 293 -8.99 1.58 -4.32
CA GLY A 293 -10.43 1.50 -4.54
C GLY A 293 -10.82 0.49 -5.63
N GLU A 294 -10.10 0.45 -6.74
CA GLU A 294 -10.33 -0.51 -7.84
C GLU A 294 -10.11 -1.97 -7.38
N ILE A 295 -9.00 -2.23 -6.66
CA ILE A 295 -8.75 -3.55 -6.04
C ILE A 295 -9.88 -3.90 -5.06
N TYR A 296 -10.33 -2.92 -4.28
CA TYR A 296 -11.42 -3.11 -3.34
C TYR A 296 -12.75 -3.43 -4.03
N GLU A 297 -13.09 -2.77 -5.13
CA GLU A 297 -14.29 -3.06 -5.92
C GLU A 297 -14.23 -4.48 -6.50
N GLY A 298 -13.08 -4.91 -7.02
CA GLY A 298 -12.88 -6.29 -7.50
C GLY A 298 -13.09 -7.33 -6.41
N LEU A 299 -12.60 -7.05 -5.19
CA LEU A 299 -12.81 -7.94 -4.04
C LEU A 299 -14.29 -8.03 -3.64
N LEU A 300 -15.10 -6.97 -3.78
CA LEU A 300 -16.53 -7.03 -3.46
C LEU A 300 -17.34 -7.92 -4.40
N GLU A 301 -16.88 -8.13 -5.63
CA GLU A 301 -17.53 -9.02 -6.58
C GLU A 301 -17.23 -10.50 -6.29
N TYR A 302 -16.23 -10.78 -5.45
CA TYR A 302 -15.86 -12.13 -5.04
C TYR A 302 -16.89 -12.72 -4.07
N ARG A 303 -17.37 -13.92 -4.35
CA ARG A 303 -18.22 -14.71 -3.43
C ARG A 303 -17.46 -15.95 -2.99
N LEU A 304 -17.40 -16.17 -1.67
CA LEU A 304 -16.90 -17.40 -1.06
C LEU A 304 -17.80 -18.61 -1.36
#